data_AF-A0A821LLS5-F1
#
_entry.id   AF-A0A821LLS5-F1
#
_cell.length_a   1.000
_cell.length_b   1.000
_cell.length_c   1.000
_cell.angle_alpha   90.00
_cell.angle_beta   90.00
_cell.angle_gamma   90.00
#
_symmetry.space_group_name_H-M   'P 1'
#
loop_
_entity.id
_entity.type
_entity.pdbx_description
1 polymer ?
#
loop_
_entity_poly.entity_id
_entity_poly.type
_entity_poly.pdbx_seq_one_letter_code
_entity_poly.pdbx_strand_id
1 'polypeptide(L)'
;MATRCIQTTVRNVQTLWMINSRRQFQTSVLRLSADVLHVKDDGDFQKQVLDSKKPFIVDFHATWCGPCKILEPRLEKVLTNHNKKAQNTSADQQVKLAKVDIDNLGELSSKFNVQAVPT
;
A
#
# COMPACT_ATOMS: atom_id res chain seq x y z
N MET A 1 -29.48 36.27 48.91
CA MET A 1 -29.73 37.47 48.09
C MET A 1 -29.07 37.28 46.74
N ALA A 2 -29.88 37.31 45.68
CA ALA A 2 -29.53 37.04 44.30
C ALA A 2 -29.79 38.29 43.47
N THR A 3 -28.91 38.63 42.52
CA THR A 3 -29.18 39.44 41.31
C THR A 3 -27.88 39.50 40.49
N ARG A 4 -27.74 38.79 39.35
CA ARG A 4 -28.22 39.06 37.98
C ARG A 4 -27.57 40.26 37.25
N CYS A 5 -27.03 39.94 36.07
CA CYS A 5 -26.95 40.71 34.81
C CYS A 5 -26.23 42.07 34.82
N ILE A 6 -25.49 42.44 33.78
CA ILE A 6 -26.04 42.86 32.48
C ILE A 6 -24.98 42.69 31.38
N GLN A 7 -25.45 42.13 30.26
CA GLN A 7 -24.78 42.08 28.95
C GLN A 7 -24.56 43.48 28.37
N THR A 8 -23.72 43.53 27.34
CA THR A 8 -23.84 44.35 26.11
C THR A 8 -22.77 45.42 26.00
N THR A 9 -21.81 45.23 25.09
CA THR A 9 -21.75 46.07 23.88
C THR A 9 -20.87 45.44 22.79
N VAL A 10 -21.24 45.81 21.58
CA VAL A 10 -20.91 45.18 20.29
C VAL A 10 -19.80 46.00 19.61
N ARG A 11 -19.17 45.39 18.60
CA ARG A 11 -18.40 45.98 17.46
C ARG A 11 -16.90 46.07 17.71
N ASN A 12 -16.13 45.17 17.08
CA ASN A 12 -15.65 45.27 15.70
C ASN A 12 -14.56 46.35 15.55
N VAL A 13 -13.31 45.92 15.70
CA VAL A 13 -12.17 46.55 15.06
C VAL A 13 -11.41 45.43 14.34
N GLN A 14 -11.71 45.29 13.05
CA GLN A 14 -10.76 44.67 12.13
C GLN A 14 -9.43 45.39 12.26
N THR A 15 -8.36 44.66 12.56
CA THR A 15 -7.10 44.84 11.81
C THR A 15 -6.19 43.64 12.05
N LEU A 16 -5.91 42.97 10.94
CA LEU A 16 -4.62 42.40 10.59
C LEU A 16 -3.87 41.64 11.69
N TRP A 17 -4.16 40.35 11.81
CA TRP A 17 -3.08 39.36 11.80
C TRP A 17 -3.58 38.13 11.03
N MET A 18 -3.63 38.30 9.70
CA MET A 18 -3.61 37.17 8.80
C MET A 18 -2.28 36.45 8.97
N ILE A 19 -2.20 35.52 9.92
CA ILE A 19 -1.33 34.35 9.77
C ILE A 19 -2.20 33.13 9.63
N ASN A 20 -2.50 32.91 8.36
CA ASN A 20 -2.75 31.65 7.71
C ASN A 20 -1.74 30.60 8.22
N SER A 21 -2.13 29.81 9.20
CA SER A 21 -1.58 28.48 9.33
C SER A 21 -2.74 27.55 9.52
N ARG A 22 -3.23 27.07 8.38
CA ARG A 22 -3.98 25.82 8.28
C ARG A 22 -3.42 24.91 9.36
N ARG A 23 -4.25 24.50 10.34
CA ARG A 23 -3.97 23.25 11.06
C ARG A 23 -3.97 22.19 9.98
N GLN A 24 -2.80 21.96 9.41
CA GLN A 24 -2.48 20.76 8.69
C GLN A 24 -2.63 19.69 9.76
N PHE A 25 -3.82 19.10 9.83
CA PHE A 25 -3.89 17.67 10.05
C PHE A 25 -3.00 17.07 8.96
N GLN A 26 -1.70 17.00 9.23
CA GLN A 26 -0.83 16.05 8.58
C GLN A 26 -1.27 14.69 9.13
N THR A 27 -2.43 14.22 8.70
CA THR A 27 -2.55 12.79 8.51
C THR A 27 -1.61 12.53 7.34
N SER A 28 -0.37 12.17 7.66
CA SER A 28 0.42 11.35 6.77
C SER A 28 -0.42 10.11 6.50
N VAL A 29 -1.31 10.21 5.50
CA VAL A 29 -1.74 9.07 4.72
C VAL A 29 -0.48 8.59 4.02
N LEU A 30 0.38 7.91 4.79
CA LEU A 30 1.32 6.95 4.27
C LEU A 30 0.49 6.14 3.29
N ARG A 31 0.77 6.32 1.99
CA ARG A 31 0.15 5.52 0.93
C ARG A 31 0.46 4.08 1.29
N LEU A 32 -0.51 3.42 1.92
CA LEU A 32 -0.40 2.02 2.20
C LEU A 32 -0.88 1.29 0.96
N SER A 33 -0.02 1.33 -0.04
CA SER A 33 -0.08 0.43 -1.18
C SER A 33 0.62 -0.86 -0.72
N ALA A 34 0.08 -2.02 -1.11
CA ALA A 34 0.81 -3.28 -0.97
C ALA A 34 2.22 -3.11 -1.57
N ASP A 35 3.23 -3.69 -0.92
CA ASP A 35 4.59 -3.68 -1.45
C ASP A 35 4.66 -4.69 -2.60
N VAL A 36 4.44 -4.19 -3.82
CA VAL A 36 4.39 -4.96 -5.07
C VAL A 36 5.70 -4.78 -5.82
N LEU A 37 6.41 -5.89 -6.01
CA LEU A 37 7.61 -6.01 -6.80
C LEU A 37 7.27 -6.55 -8.19
N HIS A 38 7.74 -5.89 -9.24
CA HIS A 38 7.73 -6.43 -10.59
C HIS A 38 9.10 -7.00 -10.89
N VAL A 39 9.17 -8.31 -11.12
CA VAL A 39 10.41 -9.03 -11.36
C VAL A 39 10.90 -8.76 -12.78
N LYS A 40 12.17 -8.36 -12.93
CA LYS A 40 12.73 -7.98 -14.23
C LYS A 40 13.47 -9.12 -14.94
N ASP A 41 14.22 -9.90 -14.17
CA ASP A 41 15.07 -10.98 -14.65
C ASP A 41 15.29 -12.03 -13.53
N ASP A 42 15.91 -13.16 -13.87
CA ASP A 42 16.18 -14.27 -12.94
C ASP A 42 17.08 -13.85 -11.75
N GLY A 43 18.06 -12.98 -12.00
CA GLY A 43 18.95 -12.46 -10.96
C GLY A 43 18.23 -11.51 -10.01
N ASP A 44 17.32 -10.70 -10.53
CA ASP A 44 16.42 -9.85 -9.75
C ASP A 44 15.48 -10.69 -8.88
N PHE A 45 14.91 -11.77 -9.43
CA PHE A 45 14.09 -12.72 -8.68
C PHE A 45 14.85 -13.36 -7.53
N GLN A 46 16.06 -13.88 -7.79
CA GLN A 46 16.90 -14.49 -6.76
C GLN A 46 17.17 -13.50 -5.62
N LYS A 47 17.66 -12.29 -5.96
CA LYS A 47 18.08 -11.30 -4.96
C LYS A 47 16.93 -10.72 -4.15
N GLN A 48 15.79 -10.43 -4.80
CA GLN A 48 14.70 -9.71 -4.15
C GLN A 48 13.66 -10.63 -3.52
N VAL A 49 13.43 -11.81 -4.10
CA VAL A 49 12.39 -12.75 -3.67
C VAL A 49 12.99 -13.88 -2.85
N LEU A 50 13.94 -14.64 -3.42
CA LEU A 50 14.46 -15.85 -2.78
C LEU A 50 15.41 -15.56 -1.61
N ASP A 51 16.27 -14.56 -1.74
CA ASP A 51 17.19 -14.15 -0.67
C ASP A 51 16.52 -13.26 0.40
N SER A 52 15.21 -13.00 0.26
CA SER A 52 14.50 -12.13 1.18
C SER A 52 14.23 -12.78 2.52
N LYS A 53 14.35 -11.98 3.60
CA LYS A 53 13.92 -12.40 4.94
C LYS A 53 12.40 -12.36 5.11
N LYS A 54 11.69 -11.64 4.23
CA LYS A 54 10.23 -11.47 4.30
C LYS A 54 9.54 -12.47 3.37
N PRO A 55 8.39 -13.02 3.76
CA PRO A 55 7.64 -13.91 2.89
C PRO A 55 7.06 -13.15 1.69
N PHE A 56 7.06 -13.82 0.54
CA PHE A 56 6.47 -13.34 -0.70
C PHE A 56 5.32 -14.25 -1.15
N ILE A 57 4.29 -13.63 -1.71
CA ILE A 57 3.39 -14.27 -2.65
C ILE A 57 3.94 -13.98 -4.05
N VAL A 58 4.12 -15.01 -4.86
CA VAL A 58 4.51 -14.87 -6.26
C VAL A 58 3.28 -15.06 -7.11
N ASP A 59 2.99 -14.11 -7.99
CA ASP A 59 1.88 -14.13 -8.95
C ASP A 59 2.47 -14.26 -10.36
N PHE A 60 2.34 -15.44 -10.94
CA PHE A 60 2.68 -15.66 -12.34
C PHE A 60 1.52 -15.24 -13.22
N HIS A 61 1.74 -14.19 -14.01
CA HIS A 61 0.69 -13.53 -14.79
C HIS A 61 1.13 -13.27 -16.24
N ALA A 62 0.17 -12.83 -17.05
CA ALA A 62 0.43 -12.35 -18.41
C ALA A 62 -0.46 -11.14 -18.74
N THR A 63 -0.02 -10.29 -19.66
CA THR A 63 -0.77 -9.06 -20.04
C THR A 63 -2.09 -9.35 -20.77
N TRP A 64 -2.16 -10.48 -21.47
CA TRP A 64 -3.33 -10.99 -22.17
C TRP A 64 -4.25 -11.83 -21.27
N CYS A 65 -3.87 -12.11 -20.03
CA CYS A 65 -4.64 -12.93 -19.11
C CYS A 65 -5.82 -12.14 -18.50
N GLY A 66 -7.05 -12.44 -18.94
CA GLY A 66 -8.27 -11.85 -18.39
C GLY A 66 -8.47 -12.11 -16.88
N PRO A 67 -8.41 -13.37 -16.41
CA PRO A 67 -8.56 -13.68 -14.98
C PRO A 67 -7.53 -13.01 -14.08
N CYS A 68 -6.28 -12.86 -14.54
CA CYS A 68 -5.21 -12.20 -13.79
C CYS A 68 -5.57 -10.74 -13.45
N LYS A 69 -6.14 -10.00 -14.43
CA LYS A 69 -6.58 -8.60 -14.23
C LYS A 69 -7.68 -8.45 -13.17
N ILE A 70 -8.47 -9.50 -12.94
CA ILE A 70 -9.51 -9.51 -11.91
C ILE A 70 -8.91 -9.85 -10.53
N LEU A 71 -7.94 -10.76 -10.51
CA LEU A 71 -7.29 -11.24 -9.28
C LEU A 71 -6.37 -10.17 -8.67
N GLU A 72 -5.58 -9.49 -9.49
CA GLU A 72 -4.59 -8.49 -9.08
C GLU A 72 -5.13 -7.47 -8.06
N PRO A 73 -6.21 -6.70 -8.34
CA PRO A 73 -6.72 -5.70 -7.39
C PRO A 73 -7.33 -6.32 -6.12
N ARG A 74 -7.66 -7.60 -6.13
CA ARG A 74 -8.14 -8.31 -4.92
C ARG A 74 -6.96 -8.74 -4.06
N LEU A 75 -5.92 -9.29 -4.68
CA LEU A 75 -4.71 -9.73 -3.99
C LEU A 75 -4.00 -8.57 -3.31
N GLU A 76 -3.87 -7.43 -4.00
CA GLU A 76 -3.30 -6.20 -3.42
C GLU A 76 -4.10 -5.71 -2.21
N LYS A 77 -5.45 -5.76 -2.27
CA LYS A 77 -6.31 -5.36 -1.14
C LYS A 77 -6.13 -6.28 0.06
N VAL A 78 -6.06 -7.59 -0.16
CA VAL A 78 -5.86 -8.59 0.90
C VAL A 78 -4.51 -8.37 1.56
N LEU A 79 -3.43 -8.22 0.78
CA LEU A 79 -2.09 -7.96 1.29
C LEU A 79 -1.99 -6.63 2.02
N THR A 80 -2.60 -5.57 1.47
CA THR A 80 -2.67 -4.27 2.14
C THR A 80 -3.33 -4.39 3.51
N ASN A 81 -4.48 -5.06 3.60
CA ASN A 81 -5.20 -5.23 4.86
C ASN A 81 -4.44 -6.13 5.85
N HIS A 82 -3.79 -7.18 5.36
CA HIS A 82 -2.92 -8.04 6.17
C HIS A 82 -1.75 -7.24 6.75
N ASN A 83 -1.08 -6.45 5.92
CA ASN A 83 0.07 -5.64 6.32
C ASN A 83 -0.32 -4.50 7.27
N LYS A 84 -1.52 -3.90 7.14
CA LYS A 84 -2.09 -2.96 8.14
C LYS A 84 -2.15 -3.59 9.52
N LYS A 85 -2.60 -4.85 9.59
CA LYS A 85 -2.74 -5.56 10.86
C LYS A 85 -1.36 -5.92 11.42
N ALA A 86 -0.45 -6.38 10.57
CA ALA A 86 0.92 -6.76 10.94
C ALA A 86 1.76 -5.58 11.46
N GLN A 87 1.54 -4.35 10.96
CA GLN A 87 2.26 -3.16 11.40
C GLN A 87 2.15 -2.87 12.91
N ASN A 88 1.07 -3.32 13.56
CA ASN A 88 0.88 -3.11 15.01
C ASN A 88 1.54 -4.19 15.87
N THR A 89 2.20 -5.20 15.28
CA THR A 89 2.72 -6.35 16.00
C THR A 89 4.22 -6.55 15.76
N SER A 90 4.68 -6.59 14.51
CA SER A 90 6.12 -6.70 14.16
C SER A 90 6.34 -6.53 12.65
N ALA A 91 7.50 -5.99 12.24
CA ALA A 91 7.83 -5.77 10.84
C ALA A 91 8.00 -7.06 10.01
N ASP A 92 8.29 -8.18 10.69
CA ASP A 92 8.55 -9.49 10.06
C ASP A 92 7.28 -10.20 9.58
N GLN A 93 6.10 -9.77 10.02
CA GLN A 93 4.82 -10.36 9.61
C GLN A 93 4.26 -9.74 8.32
N GLN A 94 5.01 -8.83 7.68
CA GLN A 94 4.61 -8.22 6.42
C GLN A 94 4.89 -9.16 5.25
N VAL A 95 3.86 -9.41 4.43
CA VAL A 95 3.95 -10.23 3.21
C VAL A 95 4.01 -9.31 1.99
N LYS A 96 4.89 -9.61 1.06
CA LYS A 96 5.06 -8.85 -0.20
C LYS A 96 4.48 -9.61 -1.39
N LEU A 97 4.18 -8.89 -2.47
CA LEU A 97 3.74 -9.47 -3.74
C LEU A 97 4.88 -9.36 -4.76
N ALA A 98 5.26 -10.45 -5.41
CA ALA A 98 6.15 -10.46 -6.57
C ALA A 98 5.35 -10.86 -7.81
N LYS A 99 5.34 -10.01 -8.81
CA LYS A 99 4.67 -10.26 -10.09
C LYS A 99 5.70 -10.73 -11.12
N VAL A 100 5.44 -11.89 -11.71
CA VAL A 100 6.29 -12.51 -12.72
C VAL A 100 5.50 -12.60 -14.01
N ASP A 101 5.95 -11.88 -15.04
CA ASP A 101 5.36 -11.96 -16.37
C ASP A 101 5.93 -13.18 -17.11
N ILE A 102 5.07 -14.16 -17.41
CA ILE A 102 5.47 -15.41 -18.05
C ILE A 102 5.94 -15.22 -19.50
N ASP A 103 5.54 -14.13 -20.17
CA ASP A 103 5.96 -13.83 -21.54
C ASP A 103 7.42 -13.32 -21.56
N ASN A 104 7.81 -12.58 -20.51
CA ASN A 104 9.16 -12.04 -20.37
C ASN A 104 10.12 -13.01 -19.65
N LEU A 105 9.61 -13.85 -18.74
CA LEU A 105 10.39 -14.69 -17.83
C LEU A 105 10.01 -16.18 -17.97
N GLY A 106 9.87 -16.67 -19.21
CA GLY A 106 9.42 -18.04 -19.48
C GLY A 106 10.33 -19.13 -18.88
N GLU A 107 11.65 -18.90 -18.80
CA GLU A 107 12.56 -19.83 -18.12
C GLU A 107 12.25 -19.92 -16.62
N LEU A 108 11.98 -18.80 -15.96
CA LEU A 108 11.64 -18.75 -14.55
C LEU A 108 10.31 -19.48 -14.28
N SER A 109 9.29 -19.24 -15.11
CA SER A 109 8.01 -19.96 -15.05
C SER A 109 8.19 -21.46 -15.21
N SER A 110 9.06 -21.89 -16.14
CA SER A 110 9.37 -23.30 -16.37
C SER A 110 10.12 -23.93 -15.19
N LYS A 111 11.08 -23.21 -14.59
CA LYS A 111 11.82 -23.66 -13.39
C LYS A 111 10.87 -23.98 -12.22
N PHE A 112 9.80 -23.18 -12.06
CA PHE A 112 8.78 -23.40 -11.04
C PHE A 112 7.59 -24.25 -11.51
N ASN A 113 7.69 -24.86 -12.70
CA ASN A 113 6.69 -25.74 -13.29
C ASN A 113 5.29 -25.08 -13.37
N VAL A 114 5.25 -23.79 -13.71
CA VAL A 114 4.01 -23.04 -13.94
C VAL A 114 3.45 -23.43 -15.30
N GLN A 115 2.28 -24.07 -15.30
CA GLN A 115 1.64 -24.59 -16.53
C GLN A 115 0.47 -23.73 -17.02
N ALA A 116 -0.05 -22.87 -16.15
CA ALA A 116 -1.18 -22.00 -16.46
C ALA A 116 -1.09 -20.72 -15.64
N VAL A 117 -1.71 -19.65 -16.13
CA VAL A 117 -1.83 -18.38 -15.41
C VAL A 117 -3.31 -18.06 -15.17
N PRO A 118 -3.65 -17.42 -14.04
CA PRO A 118 -2.77 -17.06 -12.93
C PRO A 118 -2.37 -18.28 -12.07
N THR A 119 -1.15 -18.24 -11.50
CA THR A 119 -0.67 -19.19 -10.47
C THR A 119 -0.03 -18.43 -9.32
#